data_AF-A0A6G8CXP1-F1
#
_entry.id   AF-A0A6G8CXP1-F1
#
_cell.length_a   1.000
_cell.length_b   1.000
_cell.length_c   1.000
_cell.angle_alpha   90.00
_cell.angle_beta   90.00
_cell.angle_gamma   90.00
#
_symmetry.space_group_name_H-M   'P 1'
#
loop_
_entity.id
_entity.type
_entity.pdbx_description
1 polymer ?
#
loop_
_entity_poly.entity_id
_entity_poly.type
_entity_poly.pdbx_seq_one_letter_code
_entity_poly.pdbx_strand_id
1 'polypeptide(L)'
;MHDEIKHLISASLYKEEFTVTACEIMTSPIFSSSSSEQPNVQGFTLVEFLCTFALLTVVAMLAAPSFASLIQKLRVHQAVMELKGALQIARSEAVRRGENIKLRKKDSTEGRSCTASASDWSCGWDVFVDIDNNGIPGPPGTADDDELIQSFPGLLEASVRFTTNSSTLTVNRWGAINGIGASFAVTPKALNDSNLDTMICISSGGRVRSTLGNSCT
;
A
#
# COMPACT_ATOMS: atom_id res chain seq x y z
N MET A 1 7.70 11.06 -27.96
CA MET A 1 6.37 11.70 -27.81
C MET A 1 5.35 11.22 -28.86
N HIS A 2 5.57 10.04 -29.49
CA HIS A 2 4.67 9.51 -30.52
C HIS A 2 4.04 8.15 -30.16
N ASP A 3 4.49 7.51 -29.07
CA ASP A 3 4.03 6.16 -28.68
C ASP A 3 2.94 6.12 -27.60
N GLU A 4 2.74 7.17 -26.80
CA GLU A 4 1.62 7.21 -25.84
C GLU A 4 0.25 7.38 -26.51
N ILE A 5 0.19 8.00 -27.70
CA ILE A 5 -1.07 8.20 -28.42
C ILE A 5 -1.60 6.89 -29.01
N LYS A 6 -0.72 5.93 -29.36
CA LYS A 6 -1.14 4.61 -29.89
C LYS A 6 -1.81 3.74 -28.82
N HIS A 7 -1.42 3.89 -27.55
CA HIS A 7 -2.00 3.09 -26.47
C HIS A 7 -3.40 3.56 -26.05
N LEU A 8 -3.69 4.85 -26.23
CA LEU A 8 -5.03 5.43 -25.99
C LEU A 8 -6.02 5.12 -27.13
N ILE A 9 -5.53 4.94 -28.36
CA ILE A 9 -6.38 4.51 -29.49
C ILE A 9 -6.78 3.03 -29.37
N SER A 10 -5.91 2.15 -28.84
CA SER A 10 -6.24 0.73 -28.66
C SER A 10 -7.24 0.46 -27.53
N ALA A 11 -7.31 1.32 -26.50
CA ALA A 11 -8.24 1.13 -25.39
C ALA A 11 -9.67 1.64 -25.71
N SER A 12 -9.80 2.58 -26.64
CA SER A 12 -11.11 3.12 -27.04
C SER A 12 -11.85 2.26 -28.06
N LEU A 13 -11.16 1.35 -28.75
CA LEU A 13 -11.75 0.48 -29.78
C LEU A 13 -12.45 -0.77 -29.23
N TYR A 14 -12.30 -1.11 -27.95
CA TYR A 14 -13.06 -2.19 -27.31
C TYR A 14 -14.48 -1.76 -26.87
N LYS A 15 -14.88 -0.51 -27.11
CA LYS A 15 -16.15 0.06 -26.63
C LYS A 15 -17.29 0.01 -27.65
N GLU A 16 -17.04 -0.37 -28.90
CA GLU A 16 -18.05 -0.29 -29.98
C GLU A 16 -18.58 -1.63 -30.52
N GLU A 17 -18.08 -2.79 -30.09
CA GLU A 17 -18.52 -4.08 -30.68
C GLU A 17 -19.75 -4.74 -30.04
N PHE A 18 -20.37 -4.15 -29.01
CA PHE A 18 -21.47 -4.83 -28.29
C PHE A 18 -22.89 -4.35 -28.65
N THR A 19 -23.07 -3.62 -29.75
CA THR A 19 -24.40 -3.28 -30.25
C THR A 19 -24.68 -3.97 -31.58
N VAL A 20 -25.81 -4.71 -31.58
CA VAL A 20 -26.58 -5.19 -32.74
C VAL A 20 -26.20 -6.56 -33.29
N THR A 21 -26.60 -7.64 -32.61
CA THR A 21 -27.19 -8.82 -33.26
C THR A 21 -28.16 -9.50 -32.28
N ALA A 22 -29.34 -8.90 -32.11
CA ALA A 22 -30.48 -9.53 -31.43
C ALA A 22 -31.78 -8.88 -31.91
N CYS A 23 -32.03 -8.94 -33.22
CA CYS A 23 -33.33 -8.70 -33.82
C CYS A 23 -33.53 -9.82 -34.84
N GLU A 24 -34.68 -10.47 -34.82
CA GLU A 24 -34.95 -11.85 -35.30
C GLU A 24 -34.43 -12.87 -34.27
N ILE A 25 -35.25 -13.45 -33.40
CA ILE A 25 -36.33 -14.39 -33.71
C ILE A 25 -37.37 -14.30 -32.59
N MET A 26 -38.54 -13.72 -32.87
CA MET A 26 -39.68 -13.81 -31.97
C MET A 26 -40.98 -13.82 -32.76
N THR A 27 -41.27 -14.97 -33.39
CA THR A 27 -42.62 -15.29 -33.88
C THR A 27 -42.90 -16.78 -33.70
N SER A 28 -43.58 -17.14 -32.61
CA SER A 28 -44.66 -18.15 -32.63
C SER A 28 -45.33 -18.20 -31.24
N PRO A 29 -46.68 -18.27 -31.17
CA PRO A 29 -47.40 -18.46 -29.91
C PRO A 29 -47.83 -19.92 -29.79
N ILE A 30 -47.68 -20.55 -28.61
CA ILE A 30 -48.52 -21.70 -28.24
C ILE A 30 -48.96 -21.54 -26.79
N PHE A 31 -50.26 -21.32 -26.66
CA PHE A 31 -51.07 -21.35 -25.45
C PHE A 31 -51.33 -22.80 -25.05
N SER A 32 -51.21 -23.14 -23.76
CA SER A 32 -52.01 -24.21 -23.15
C SER A 32 -52.05 -24.06 -21.62
N SER A 33 -53.26 -24.15 -21.08
CA SER A 33 -53.65 -23.94 -19.69
C SER A 33 -53.51 -25.19 -18.82
N SER A 34 -53.21 -25.04 -17.52
CA SER A 34 -53.91 -25.78 -16.46
C SER A 34 -53.72 -25.10 -15.10
N SER A 35 -54.79 -25.12 -14.30
CA SER A 35 -54.96 -24.45 -13.02
C SER A 35 -54.61 -25.38 -11.84
N SER A 36 -53.69 -24.97 -10.98
CA SER A 36 -53.56 -25.49 -9.62
C SER A 36 -53.16 -24.35 -8.67
N GLU A 37 -54.04 -24.01 -7.72
CA GLU A 37 -53.71 -23.16 -6.57
C GLU A 37 -52.71 -23.91 -5.67
N GLN A 38 -51.42 -23.68 -5.92
CA GLN A 38 -50.36 -23.89 -4.95
C GLN A 38 -50.03 -22.55 -4.30
N PRO A 39 -49.64 -22.51 -3.01
CA PRO A 39 -49.17 -21.29 -2.38
C PRO A 39 -48.01 -20.76 -3.24
N ASN A 40 -48.23 -19.62 -3.86
CA ASN A 40 -47.35 -19.05 -4.87
C ASN A 40 -46.05 -18.65 -4.17
N VAL A 41 -45.07 -19.57 -4.15
CA VAL A 41 -43.68 -19.21 -3.97
C VAL A 41 -43.36 -18.37 -5.20
N GLN A 42 -43.49 -17.05 -5.06
CA GLN A 42 -43.14 -16.09 -6.09
C GLN A 42 -41.62 -16.21 -6.34
N GLY A 43 -41.26 -17.08 -7.28
CA GLY A 43 -39.91 -17.16 -7.81
C GLY A 43 -39.64 -15.97 -8.72
N PHE A 44 -38.42 -15.46 -8.69
CA PHE A 44 -37.95 -14.45 -9.64
C PHE A 44 -38.08 -14.99 -11.07
N THR A 45 -38.62 -14.19 -11.98
CA THR A 45 -38.66 -14.57 -13.39
C THR A 45 -37.27 -14.44 -14.01
N LEU A 46 -36.95 -15.25 -15.03
CA LEU A 46 -35.66 -15.16 -15.73
C LEU A 46 -35.42 -13.75 -16.30
N VAL A 47 -36.49 -13.11 -16.80
CA VAL A 47 -36.44 -11.74 -17.32
C VAL A 47 -36.11 -10.73 -16.22
N GLU A 48 -36.62 -10.92 -15.02
CA GLU A 48 -36.32 -10.05 -13.87
C GLU A 48 -34.87 -10.19 -13.40
N PHE A 49 -34.32 -11.41 -13.41
CA PHE A 49 -32.90 -11.63 -13.13
C PHE A 49 -32.00 -10.98 -14.20
N LEU A 50 -32.36 -11.10 -15.48
CA LEU A 50 -31.60 -10.44 -16.56
C LEU A 50 -31.64 -8.91 -16.44
N CYS A 51 -32.80 -8.34 -16.10
CA CYS A 51 -32.94 -6.89 -15.92
C CYS A 51 -32.15 -6.39 -14.71
N THR A 52 -32.25 -7.06 -13.57
CA THR A 52 -31.50 -6.71 -12.35
C THR A 52 -29.99 -6.88 -12.55
N PHE A 53 -29.54 -7.93 -13.24
CA PHE A 53 -28.13 -8.13 -13.57
C PHE A 53 -27.60 -7.07 -14.56
N ALA A 54 -28.39 -6.71 -15.57
CA ALA A 54 -28.04 -5.63 -16.49
C ALA A 54 -27.85 -4.29 -15.75
N LEU A 55 -28.71 -3.97 -14.78
CA LEU A 55 -28.55 -2.77 -13.95
C LEU A 55 -27.34 -2.87 -13.01
N LEU A 56 -27.12 -4.03 -12.39
CA LEU A 56 -26.00 -4.26 -11.48
C LEU A 56 -24.65 -4.09 -12.19
N THR A 57 -24.52 -4.60 -13.42
CA THR A 57 -23.29 -4.46 -14.20
C THR A 57 -22.98 -3.01 -14.56
N VAL A 58 -23.98 -2.22 -14.94
CA VAL A 58 -23.82 -0.77 -15.21
C VAL A 58 -23.30 -0.04 -13.96
N VAL A 59 -23.90 -0.31 -12.79
CA VAL A 59 -23.46 0.30 -11.52
C VAL A 59 -22.05 -0.16 -11.14
N ALA A 60 -21.74 -1.45 -11.29
CA ALA A 60 -20.42 -2.00 -10.98
C ALA A 60 -19.31 -1.37 -11.83
N MET A 61 -19.56 -1.12 -13.11
CA MET A 61 -18.60 -0.45 -14.01
C MET A 61 -18.29 0.99 -13.57
N LEU A 62 -19.27 1.72 -13.05
CA LEU A 62 -19.07 3.09 -12.54
C LEU A 62 -18.31 3.11 -11.21
N ALA A 63 -18.47 2.09 -10.36
CA ALA A 63 -17.83 2.00 -9.05
C ALA A 63 -16.36 1.51 -9.11
N ALA A 64 -16.01 0.67 -10.09
CA ALA A 64 -14.70 0.04 -10.24
C ALA A 64 -13.48 0.99 -10.09
N PRO A 65 -13.39 2.16 -10.75
CA PRO A 65 -12.20 3.01 -10.66
C PRO A 65 -11.95 3.58 -9.25
N SER A 66 -13.01 3.75 -8.44
CA SER A 66 -12.87 4.29 -7.08
C SER A 66 -12.11 3.33 -6.16
N PHE A 67 -12.26 2.01 -6.35
CA PHE A 67 -11.59 1.01 -5.52
C PHE A 67 -10.08 0.98 -5.70
N ALA A 68 -9.59 1.24 -6.91
CA ALA A 68 -8.14 1.28 -7.18
C ALA A 68 -7.45 2.37 -6.35
N SER A 69 -8.04 3.57 -6.28
CA SER A 69 -7.51 4.67 -5.48
C SER A 69 -7.55 4.37 -3.97
N LEU A 70 -8.58 3.67 -3.50
CA LEU A 70 -8.69 3.27 -2.10
C LEU A 70 -7.61 2.26 -1.73
N ILE A 71 -7.39 1.24 -2.56
CA ILE A 71 -6.36 0.21 -2.34
C ILE A 71 -4.97 0.86 -2.27
N GLN A 72 -4.66 1.82 -3.15
CA GLN A 72 -3.40 2.55 -3.11
C GLN A 72 -3.21 3.32 -1.80
N LYS A 73 -4.25 4.01 -1.32
CA LYS A 73 -4.21 4.72 -0.03
C LYS A 73 -4.00 3.75 1.14
N LEU A 74 -4.63 2.58 1.10
CA LEU A 74 -4.45 1.55 2.13
C LEU A 74 -3.01 1.02 2.16
N ARG A 75 -2.37 0.82 1.00
CA ARG A 75 -0.96 0.39 0.90
C ARG A 75 0.00 1.42 1.50
N VAL A 76 -0.19 2.70 1.16
CA VAL A 76 0.60 3.81 1.75
C VAL A 76 0.35 3.91 3.25
N HIS A 77 -0.90 3.80 3.68
CA HIS A 77 -1.26 3.85 5.10
C HIS A 77 -0.62 2.69 5.90
N GLN A 78 -0.60 1.48 5.34
CA GLN A 78 0.10 0.34 5.96
C GLN A 78 1.59 0.64 6.14
N ALA A 79 2.27 1.11 5.08
CA ALA A 79 3.67 1.50 5.15
C ALA A 79 3.94 2.54 6.24
N VAL A 80 3.04 3.53 6.34
CA VAL A 80 3.14 4.59 7.33
C VAL A 80 2.98 4.05 8.74
N MET A 81 2.03 3.14 8.96
CA MET A 81 1.79 2.54 10.27
C MET A 81 2.92 1.60 10.69
N GLU A 82 3.46 0.80 9.78
CA GLU A 82 4.61 -0.07 10.07
C GLU A 82 5.83 0.75 10.47
N LEU A 83 6.13 1.83 9.74
CA LEU A 83 7.28 2.67 10.06
C LEU A 83 7.09 3.45 11.36
N LYS A 84 5.89 3.98 11.61
CA LYS A 84 5.55 4.59 12.91
C LYS A 84 5.70 3.58 14.04
N GLY A 85 5.20 2.36 13.86
CA GLY A 85 5.32 1.28 14.82
C GLY A 85 6.78 0.98 15.14
N ALA A 86 7.62 0.81 14.13
CA ALA A 86 9.05 0.58 14.28
C ALA A 86 9.77 1.71 15.04
N LEU A 87 9.43 2.97 14.75
CA LEU A 87 9.98 4.12 15.49
C LEU A 87 9.52 4.16 16.95
N GLN A 88 8.27 3.81 17.24
CA GLN A 88 7.78 3.72 18.61
C GLN A 88 8.44 2.58 19.39
N ILE A 89 8.59 1.41 18.74
CA ILE A 89 9.31 0.27 19.31
C ILE A 89 10.74 0.67 19.61
N ALA A 90 11.48 1.21 18.63
CA ALA A 90 12.86 1.65 18.83
C ALA A 90 13.02 2.65 19.97
N ARG A 91 12.12 3.63 20.08
CA ARG A 91 12.10 4.60 21.19
C ARG A 91 11.84 3.93 22.54
N SER A 92 10.81 3.08 22.61
CA SER A 92 10.45 2.40 23.84
C SER A 92 11.55 1.46 24.32
N GLU A 93 12.24 0.78 23.40
CA GLU A 93 13.36 -0.11 23.67
C GLU A 93 14.60 0.67 24.12
N ALA A 94 14.90 1.81 23.48
CA ALA A 94 16.03 2.66 23.87
C ALA A 94 15.88 3.18 25.31
N VAL A 95 14.68 3.65 25.65
CA VAL A 95 14.40 4.13 27.01
C VAL A 95 14.34 2.98 28.02
N ARG A 96 13.76 1.84 27.65
CA ARG A 96 13.63 0.66 28.53
C ARG A 96 14.99 0.06 28.87
N ARG A 97 15.88 -0.06 27.88
CA ARG A 97 17.20 -0.67 28.04
C ARG A 97 18.26 0.33 28.49
N GLY A 98 18.04 1.63 28.28
CA GLY A 98 19.04 2.67 28.54
C GLY A 98 20.17 2.70 27.50
N GLU A 99 19.97 2.02 26.37
CA GLU A 99 20.95 1.84 25.29
C GLU A 99 20.50 2.52 24.00
N ASN A 100 21.43 2.63 23.06
CA ASN A 100 21.13 3.16 21.73
C ASN A 100 20.50 2.05 20.87
N ILE A 101 19.36 2.38 20.26
CA ILE A 101 18.69 1.51 19.30
C ILE A 101 18.91 2.08 17.91
N LYS A 102 19.29 1.23 16.96
CA LYS A 102 19.41 1.61 15.56
C LYS A 102 18.30 0.95 14.75
N LEU A 103 17.82 1.70 13.78
CA LEU A 103 17.06 1.18 12.66
C LEU A 103 18.00 1.18 11.45
N ARG A 104 18.01 0.08 10.69
CA ARG A 104 18.77 -0.02 9.44
C ARG A 104 17.85 -0.49 8.33
N LYS A 105 17.96 0.12 7.15
CA LYS A 105 17.27 -0.37 5.96
C LYS A 105 17.80 -1.74 5.53
N LYS A 106 16.94 -2.55 4.94
CA LYS A 106 17.36 -3.77 4.25
C LYS A 106 17.86 -3.44 2.85
N ASP A 107 18.73 -4.31 2.35
CA ASP A 107 19.29 -4.17 1.00
C ASP A 107 18.39 -4.79 -0.07
N SER A 108 17.55 -5.76 0.29
CA SER A 108 16.60 -6.39 -0.63
C SER A 108 15.36 -6.92 0.10
N THR A 109 14.27 -7.10 -0.64
CA THR A 109 13.04 -7.78 -0.23
C THR A 109 12.46 -8.48 -1.46
N GLU A 110 11.94 -9.69 -1.35
CA GLU A 110 11.14 -10.39 -2.37
C GLU A 110 11.35 -9.95 -3.85
N GLY A 111 12.55 -10.19 -4.41
CA GLY A 111 12.87 -9.88 -5.81
C GLY A 111 13.10 -8.39 -6.14
N ARG A 112 13.12 -7.52 -5.14
CA ARG A 112 13.46 -6.09 -5.22
C ARG A 112 14.78 -5.80 -4.48
N SER A 113 15.64 -5.03 -5.13
CA SER A 113 16.86 -4.47 -4.54
C SER A 113 16.65 -2.99 -4.18
N CYS A 114 17.13 -2.60 -3.01
CA CYS A 114 17.14 -1.21 -2.50
C CYS A 114 18.57 -0.77 -2.14
N THR A 115 19.58 -1.33 -2.81
CA THR A 115 20.99 -0.93 -2.63
C THR A 115 21.38 0.31 -3.43
N ALA A 116 20.53 0.73 -4.38
CA ALA A 116 20.82 1.84 -5.29
C ALA A 116 20.95 3.21 -4.58
N SER A 117 20.31 3.38 -3.42
CA SER A 117 20.41 4.59 -2.62
C SER A 117 20.36 4.28 -1.13
N ALA A 118 21.15 5.00 -0.34
CA ALA A 118 21.04 4.99 1.12
C ALA A 118 19.67 5.51 1.59
N SER A 119 18.98 6.33 0.79
CA SER A 119 17.64 6.83 1.10
C SER A 119 16.50 5.86 0.80
N ASP A 120 16.72 4.75 0.08
CA ASP A 120 15.64 3.82 -0.31
C ASP A 120 15.38 2.78 0.78
N TRP A 121 14.33 3.02 1.58
CA TRP A 121 13.90 2.16 2.68
C TRP A 121 12.73 1.23 2.27
N SER A 122 12.43 1.13 0.97
CA SER A 122 11.29 0.36 0.47
C SER A 122 11.43 -1.15 0.70
N CYS A 123 12.64 -1.64 0.92
CA CYS A 123 12.93 -3.06 1.19
C CYS A 123 12.72 -3.46 2.65
N GLY A 124 12.21 -2.56 3.48
CA GLY A 124 12.00 -2.80 4.91
C GLY A 124 13.21 -2.41 5.73
N TRP A 125 13.13 -2.69 7.02
CA TRP A 125 14.13 -2.26 7.99
C TRP A 125 14.17 -3.20 9.19
N ASP A 126 15.30 -3.18 9.88
CA ASP A 126 15.56 -3.95 11.08
C ASP A 126 15.78 -2.98 12.25
N VAL A 127 15.22 -3.31 13.40
CA VAL A 127 15.36 -2.60 14.68
C VAL A 127 16.20 -3.46 15.60
N PHE A 128 17.33 -2.94 16.07
CA PHE A 128 18.29 -3.69 16.88
C PHE A 128 18.98 -2.78 17.89
N VAL A 129 19.44 -3.38 18.99
CA VAL A 129 20.34 -2.71 19.92
C VAL A 129 21.70 -2.59 19.22
N ASP A 130 22.37 -1.45 19.35
CA ASP A 130 23.69 -1.22 18.76
C ASP A 130 24.63 -0.71 19.86
N ILE A 131 25.39 -1.63 20.44
CA ILE A 131 26.27 -1.38 21.59
C ILE A 131 27.67 -1.02 21.10
N ASP A 132 28.17 -1.70 20.07
CA ASP A 132 29.53 -1.49 19.54
C ASP A 132 29.63 -0.35 18.50
N ASN A 133 28.48 0.24 18.14
CA ASN A 133 28.31 1.30 17.14
C ASN A 133 28.63 0.92 15.67
N ASN A 134 28.70 -0.36 15.33
CA ASN A 134 28.97 -0.82 13.97
C ASN A 134 27.81 -0.56 12.98
N GLY A 135 26.57 -0.34 13.45
CA GLY A 135 25.39 -0.14 12.62
C GLY A 135 24.90 -1.40 11.88
N ILE A 136 25.20 -2.59 12.39
CA ILE A 136 24.89 -3.88 11.82
C ILE A 136 24.25 -4.75 12.92
N PRO A 137 23.08 -5.35 12.70
CA PRO A 137 22.54 -6.30 13.67
C PRO A 137 23.47 -7.51 13.78
N GLY A 138 23.74 -7.95 15.02
CA GLY A 138 24.47 -9.18 15.29
C GLY A 138 23.71 -10.40 14.77
N PRO A 139 24.41 -11.50 14.44
CA PRO A 139 23.75 -12.77 14.11
C PRO A 139 22.82 -13.23 15.24
N PRO A 140 21.67 -13.85 14.93
CA PRO A 140 20.78 -14.36 15.97
C PRO A 140 21.51 -15.40 16.85
N GLY A 141 21.49 -15.18 18.17
CA GLY A 141 22.04 -16.14 19.13
C GLY A 141 23.57 -16.14 19.26
N THR A 142 24.28 -15.17 18.67
CA THR A 142 25.67 -14.90 19.08
C THR A 142 25.69 -14.07 20.35
N ALA A 143 26.78 -14.15 21.10
CA ALA A 143 27.04 -13.30 22.26
C ALA A 143 27.43 -11.86 21.86
N ASP A 144 27.17 -11.47 20.60
CA ASP A 144 27.34 -10.10 20.17
C ASP A 144 26.28 -9.24 20.87
N ASP A 145 26.71 -8.06 21.28
CA ASP A 145 25.90 -7.12 22.04
C ASP A 145 24.80 -6.45 21.18
N ASP A 146 24.76 -6.73 19.88
CA ASP A 146 23.84 -6.13 18.91
C ASP A 146 22.61 -7.01 18.61
N GLU A 147 21.73 -7.15 19.61
CA GLU A 147 20.51 -7.97 19.53
C GLU A 147 19.48 -7.40 18.53
N LEU A 148 19.04 -8.23 17.56
CA LEU A 148 17.90 -7.92 16.69
C LEU A 148 16.58 -7.98 17.47
N ILE A 149 15.92 -6.83 17.63
CA ILE A 149 14.65 -6.71 18.36
C ILE A 149 13.48 -7.10 17.44
N GLN A 150 13.43 -6.50 16.26
CA GLN A 150 12.34 -6.75 15.32
C GLN A 150 12.74 -6.44 13.89
N SER A 151 12.26 -7.28 12.97
CA SER A 151 12.47 -7.15 11.54
C SER A 151 11.15 -6.82 10.85
N PHE A 152 11.16 -5.84 9.94
CA PHE A 152 10.00 -5.45 9.13
C PHE A 152 10.26 -5.82 7.67
N PRO A 153 9.33 -6.49 6.98
CA PRO A 153 9.47 -6.79 5.57
C PRO A 153 9.37 -5.51 4.72
N GLY A 154 9.87 -5.57 3.49
CA GLY A 154 9.68 -4.48 2.55
C GLY A 154 8.31 -4.52 1.88
N LEU A 155 7.86 -3.35 1.44
CA LEU A 155 6.55 -3.18 0.81
C LEU A 155 6.74 -3.08 -0.70
N LEU A 156 6.23 -4.05 -1.45
CA LEU A 156 6.45 -4.15 -2.90
C LEU A 156 5.74 -3.05 -3.70
N GLU A 157 4.71 -2.45 -3.12
CA GLU A 157 3.75 -1.57 -3.78
C GLU A 157 3.75 -0.13 -3.23
N ALA A 158 4.62 0.16 -2.26
CA ALA A 158 4.89 1.49 -1.74
C ALA A 158 6.40 1.78 -1.81
N SER A 159 6.76 3.01 -2.11
CA SER A 159 8.11 3.52 -2.03
C SER A 159 8.29 4.26 -0.71
N VAL A 160 9.36 3.95 0.03
CA VAL A 160 9.70 4.63 1.28
C VAL A 160 11.06 5.26 1.10
N ARG A 161 11.13 6.58 1.19
CA ARG A 161 12.37 7.35 1.04
C ARG A 161 12.70 8.13 2.30
N PHE A 162 13.90 7.94 2.82
CA PHE A 162 14.41 8.73 3.95
C PHE A 162 15.07 10.02 3.48
N THR A 163 14.67 11.17 4.02
CA THR A 163 15.07 12.48 3.48
C THR A 163 16.55 12.83 3.69
N THR A 164 17.21 12.24 4.69
CA THR A 164 18.61 12.57 5.03
C THR A 164 19.64 11.67 4.34
N ASN A 165 19.24 10.88 3.33
CA ASN A 165 20.15 10.02 2.55
C ASN A 165 21.01 9.07 3.42
N SER A 166 20.41 8.52 4.47
CA SER A 166 21.08 7.60 5.40
C SER A 166 20.43 6.21 5.37
N SER A 167 21.24 5.17 5.45
CA SER A 167 20.79 3.78 5.60
C SER A 167 20.46 3.41 7.04
N THR A 168 20.80 4.27 8.00
CA THR A 168 20.57 4.06 9.43
C THR A 168 19.91 5.27 10.08
N LEU A 169 19.16 5.00 11.15
CA LEU A 169 18.55 5.98 12.03
C LEU A 169 18.80 5.54 13.48
N THR A 170 19.33 6.43 14.31
CA THR A 170 19.64 6.11 15.71
C THR A 170 18.64 6.77 16.66
N VAL A 171 18.18 6.00 17.64
CA VAL A 171 17.40 6.46 18.78
C VAL A 171 18.25 6.29 20.03
N ASN A 172 18.54 7.40 20.73
CA ASN A 172 19.37 7.36 21.92
C ASN A 172 18.57 6.89 23.15
N ARG A 173 19.27 6.61 24.25
CA ARG A 173 18.69 6.20 25.54
C ARG A 173 17.61 7.13 26.12
N TRP A 174 17.55 8.39 25.68
CA TRP A 174 16.53 9.36 26.09
C TRP A 174 15.32 9.40 25.13
N GLY A 175 15.27 8.49 24.15
CA GLY A 175 14.24 8.43 23.13
C GLY A 175 14.33 9.54 22.08
N ALA A 176 15.43 10.28 22.04
CA ALA A 176 15.70 11.29 21.04
C ALA A 176 16.22 10.60 19.76
N ILE A 177 15.78 11.11 18.61
CA ILE A 177 16.12 10.54 17.31
C ILE A 177 17.19 11.43 16.67
N ASN A 178 18.32 10.84 16.27
CA ASN A 178 19.40 11.55 15.60
C ASN A 178 18.97 11.93 14.17
N GLY A 179 18.98 13.24 13.88
CA GLY A 179 18.61 13.81 12.59
C GLY A 179 17.64 14.98 12.74
N ILE A 180 18.17 16.20 12.67
CA ILE A 180 17.34 17.41 12.64
C ILE A 180 16.58 17.43 11.31
N GLY A 181 15.25 17.47 11.36
CA GLY A 181 14.41 17.44 10.16
C GLY A 181 14.37 16.07 9.45
N ALA A 182 14.70 14.99 10.17
CA ALA A 182 14.52 13.64 9.66
C ALA A 182 13.05 13.38 9.31
N SER A 183 12.81 12.90 8.10
CA SER A 183 11.47 12.54 7.66
C SER A 183 11.50 11.40 6.65
N PHE A 184 10.41 10.66 6.58
CA PHE A 184 10.21 9.63 5.56
C PHE A 184 9.11 10.08 4.62
N ALA A 185 9.41 10.11 3.32
CA ALA A 185 8.41 10.26 2.29
C ALA A 185 7.92 8.86 1.90
N VAL A 186 6.62 8.63 1.99
CA VAL A 186 5.97 7.40 1.57
C VAL A 186 5.08 7.72 0.38
N THR A 187 5.31 7.03 -0.74
CA THR A 187 4.56 7.26 -1.98
C THR A 187 4.06 5.93 -2.56
N PRO A 188 2.89 5.90 -3.21
CA PRO A 188 2.43 4.70 -3.90
C PRO A 188 3.33 4.41 -5.12
N LYS A 189 3.73 3.16 -5.32
CA LYS A 189 4.59 2.79 -6.47
C LYS A 189 3.90 3.00 -7.82
N ALA A 190 2.58 2.84 -7.86
CA ALA A 190 1.79 2.87 -9.09
C ALA A 190 1.62 4.28 -9.67
N LEU A 191 1.93 5.33 -8.91
CA LEU A 191 1.70 6.70 -9.31
C LEU A 191 2.95 7.51 -8.95
N ASN A 192 3.64 8.05 -9.95
CA ASN A 192 4.54 9.19 -9.75
C ASN A 192 3.73 10.47 -9.45
N ASP A 193 2.62 10.34 -8.71
CA ASP A 193 1.71 11.41 -8.38
C ASP A 193 2.13 11.98 -7.03
N SER A 194 2.91 13.06 -7.09
CA SER A 194 3.44 13.80 -5.95
C SER A 194 2.37 14.36 -5.01
N ASN A 195 1.08 14.27 -5.39
CA ASN A 195 -0.06 14.67 -4.56
C ASN A 195 -0.51 13.59 -3.55
N LEU A 196 -0.02 12.35 -3.68
CA LEU A 196 -0.31 11.25 -2.75
C LEU A 196 0.83 10.97 -1.77
N ASP A 197 1.81 11.88 -1.71
CA ASP A 197 2.91 11.81 -0.77
C ASP A 197 2.35 11.91 0.66
N THR A 198 2.69 10.91 1.48
CA THR A 198 2.50 11.00 2.93
C THR A 198 3.88 11.12 3.56
N MET A 199 4.10 12.22 4.28
CA MET A 199 5.32 12.42 5.03
C MET A 199 5.16 11.96 6.48
N ILE A 200 6.15 11.25 6.97
CA ILE A 200 6.34 10.98 8.40
C ILE A 200 7.42 11.92 8.90
N CYS A 201 7.03 12.84 9.77
CA CYS A 201 7.88 13.88 10.29
C CYS A 201 8.33 13.53 11.69
N ILE A 202 9.63 13.61 11.91
CA ILE A 202 10.28 13.24 13.16
C ILE A 202 10.90 14.51 13.76
N SER A 203 10.56 14.79 15.00
CA SER A 203 11.26 15.81 15.79
C SER A 203 12.52 15.21 16.43
N SER A 204 13.54 16.02 16.66
CA SER A 204 14.75 15.61 17.40
C SER A 204 14.43 15.04 18.79
N GLY A 205 13.35 15.50 19.43
CA GLY A 205 12.84 14.93 20.69
C GLY A 205 12.12 13.58 20.54
N GLY A 206 12.12 12.98 19.35
CA GLY A 206 11.54 11.67 19.02
C GLY A 206 10.02 11.62 18.86
N ARG A 207 9.37 12.78 18.74
CA ARG A 207 7.94 12.84 18.38
C ARG A 207 7.77 12.51 16.89
N VAL A 208 6.89 11.57 16.59
CA VAL A 208 6.56 11.14 15.21
C VAL A 208 5.15 11.58 14.85
N ARG A 209 4.98 12.28 13.73
CA ARG A 209 3.66 12.65 13.16
C ARG A 209 3.61 12.27 11.68
N SER A 210 2.43 12.11 11.11
CA SER A 210 2.26 12.04 9.66
C SER A 210 1.51 13.25 9.13
N THR A 211 1.90 13.73 7.97
CA THR A 211 1.23 14.80 7.21
C THR A 211 1.01 14.35 5.77
N LEU A 212 -0.04 14.85 5.15
CA LEU A 212 -0.23 14.72 3.70
C LEU A 212 0.58 15.79 2.99
N GLY A 213 1.13 15.46 1.83
CA GLY A 213 1.98 16.32 1.02
C GLY A 213 3.47 16.02 1.16
N ASN A 214 4.28 16.98 0.71
CA ASN A 214 5.72 16.81 0.52
C ASN A 214 6.59 17.51 1.59
N SER A 215 5.99 18.02 2.67
CA SER A 215 6.74 18.74 3.70
C SER A 215 6.26 18.46 5.12
N CYS A 216 7.19 18.66 6.05
CA CYS A 216 7.00 18.55 7.48
C CYS A 216 6.76 19.91 8.16
N THR A 217 6.06 20.80 7.46
CA THR A 217 5.67 22.12 7.99
C THR A 217 4.47 22.03 8.93
#